data_AF-A0A1B6GA92-F1
#
_entry.id   AF-A0A1B6GA92-F1
#
_cell.length_a   1.000
_cell.length_b   1.000
_cell.length_c   1.000
_cell.angle_alpha   90.00
_cell.angle_beta   90.00
_cell.angle_gamma   90.00
#
_symmetry.space_group_name_H-M   'P 1'
#
loop_
_entity.id
_entity.type
_entity.pdbx_description
1 polymer ?
#
loop_
_entity_poly.entity_id
_entity_poly.type
_entity_poly.pdbx_seq_one_letter_code
_entity_poly.pdbx_strand_id
1 'polypeptide(L)'
;MHLTNKIFQGLTEEEKEHLRLQIIAIHDRSIEVFKAIPSKLMLVTRNINTIRSIARGHGDPVDRYVVMARSAAQGAFVSETSGLLGTVKGIFGRLHFEVKLWWDGVRLWFIRLSLRTMTVVGLVPDMSVVMN
;
A
#
# COMPACT_ATOMS: atom_id res chain seq x y z
N MET A 1 -5.61 -12.08 8.07
CA MET A 1 -6.68 -13.09 8.00
C MET A 1 -7.97 -12.37 7.66
N HIS A 2 -8.48 -12.48 6.44
CA HIS A 2 -9.74 -11.83 6.05
C HIS A 2 -10.88 -12.85 6.28
N LEU A 3 -11.37 -12.91 7.52
CA LEU A 3 -12.53 -13.74 7.87
C LEU A 3 -13.78 -13.05 7.35
N THR A 4 -14.38 -13.59 6.29
CA THR A 4 -15.73 -13.18 5.87
C THR A 4 -16.73 -13.57 6.96
N ASN A 5 -17.73 -12.72 7.19
CA ASN A 5 -18.73 -12.89 8.26
C ASN A 5 -19.40 -14.29 8.23
N LYS A 6 -19.59 -14.85 7.03
CA LYS A 6 -20.08 -16.22 6.81
C LYS A 6 -19.17 -17.31 7.39
N ILE A 7 -17.85 -17.15 7.29
CA ILE A 7 -16.88 -18.11 7.82
C ILE A 7 -16.89 -18.06 9.35
N PHE A 8 -16.95 -16.86 9.93
CA PHE A 8 -16.99 -16.69 11.39
C PHE A 8 -18.23 -17.32 12.03
N GLN A 9 -19.40 -17.20 11.37
CA GLN A 9 -20.64 -17.80 11.86
C GLN A 9 -20.65 -19.33 11.81
N GLY A 10 -19.92 -19.93 10.87
CA GLY A 10 -19.80 -21.38 10.71
C GLY A 10 -18.81 -22.07 11.64
N LEU A 11 -18.09 -21.31 12.47
CA LEU A 11 -17.13 -21.87 13.44
C LEU A 11 -17.84 -22.41 14.68
N THR A 12 -17.21 -23.40 15.31
CA THR A 12 -17.59 -23.88 16.64
C THR A 12 -17.35 -22.79 17.69
N GLU A 13 -18.04 -22.86 18.84
CA GLU A 13 -17.87 -21.83 19.88
C GLU A 13 -16.43 -21.79 20.44
N GLU A 14 -15.76 -22.94 20.55
CA GLU A 14 -14.36 -23.01 20.95
C GLU A 14 -13.42 -22.29 19.96
N GLU A 15 -13.62 -22.48 18.66
CA GLU A 15 -12.84 -21.79 17.61
C GLU A 15 -13.09 -20.28 17.63
N LYS A 16 -14.33 -19.84 17.90
CA LYS A 16 -14.67 -18.42 18.03
C LYS A 16 -13.97 -17.81 19.24
N GLU A 17 -13.96 -18.50 20.38
CA GLU A 17 -13.30 -18.03 21.59
C GLU A 17 -11.79 -17.93 21.41
N HIS A 18 -11.17 -18.95 20.80
CA HIS A 18 -9.76 -18.92 20.46
C HIS A 18 -9.40 -17.76 19.51
N LEU A 19 -10.22 -17.49 18.48
CA LEU A 19 -10.03 -16.33 17.60
C LEU A 19 -10.18 -15.00 18.34
N ARG A 20 -11.16 -14.86 19.25
CA ARG A 20 -11.33 -13.65 20.06
C ARG A 20 -10.08 -13.37 20.89
N LEU A 21 -9.51 -14.41 21.53
CA LEU A 21 -8.28 -14.28 22.30
C LEU A 21 -7.10 -13.83 21.43
N GLN A 22 -6.96 -14.38 20.22
CA GLN A 22 -5.92 -13.94 19.28
C GLN A 22 -6.11 -12.47 18.85
N ILE A 23 -7.36 -12.05 18.60
CA ILE A 23 -7.67 -10.67 18.22
C ILE A 23 -7.33 -9.71 19.38
N ILE A 24 -7.70 -10.05 20.61
CA ILE A 24 -7.36 -9.26 21.81
C ILE A 24 -5.85 -9.13 21.93
N ALA A 25 -5.09 -10.23 21.81
CA ALA A 25 -3.64 -10.20 21.91
C ALA A 25 -2.98 -9.30 20.85
N ILE A 26 -3.48 -9.34 19.60
CA ILE A 26 -2.99 -8.46 18.51
C ILE A 26 -3.34 -7.00 18.80
N HIS A 27 -4.56 -6.74 19.27
CA HIS A 27 -5.03 -5.41 19.61
C HIS A 27 -4.18 -4.80 20.74
N ASP A 28 -3.95 -5.55 21.82
CA ASP A 28 -3.19 -5.08 22.97
C ASP A 28 -1.74 -4.76 22.59
N ARG A 29 -1.10 -5.64 21.82
CA ARG A 29 0.23 -5.38 21.26
C ARG A 29 0.25 -4.12 20.39
N SER A 30 -0.78 -3.91 19.57
CA SER A 30 -0.87 -2.72 18.71
C SER A 30 -1.00 -1.44 19.55
N ILE A 31 -1.85 -1.46 20.58
CA ILE A 31 -2.04 -0.34 21.50
C ILE A 31 -0.76 -0.04 22.29
N GLU A 32 -0.02 -1.05 22.72
CA GLU A 32 1.28 -0.87 23.37
C GLU A 32 2.27 -0.14 22.45
N VAL A 33 2.36 -0.55 21.19
CA VAL A 33 3.19 0.14 20.19
C VAL A 33 2.72 1.58 19.99
N PHE A 34 1.42 1.83 19.85
CA PHE A 34 0.89 3.19 19.71
C PHE A 34 1.20 4.08 20.91
N LYS A 35 1.13 3.53 22.13
CA LYS A 35 1.50 4.25 23.37
C LYS A 35 3.00 4.57 23.42
N ALA A 36 3.84 3.73 22.83
CA ALA A 36 5.29 3.95 22.74
C ALA A 36 5.69 4.97 21.66
N ILE A 37 4.80 5.39 20.76
CA ILE A 37 5.14 6.37 19.71
C ILE A 37 5.42 7.74 20.35
N PRO A 38 6.58 8.36 20.07
CA PRO A 38 6.86 9.73 20.50
C PRO A 38 5.81 10.73 20.02
N SER A 39 5.39 11.65 20.88
CA SER A 39 4.35 12.65 20.60
C SER A 39 4.59 13.45 19.30
N LYS A 40 5.86 13.78 19.00
CA LYS A 40 6.26 14.47 17.76
C LYS A 40 5.97 13.64 16.50
N LEU A 41 6.16 12.32 16.55
CA LEU A 41 5.86 11.43 15.43
C LEU A 41 4.34 11.25 15.25
N MET A 42 3.57 11.20 16.34
CA MET A 42 2.10 11.19 16.27
C MET A 42 1.52 12.42 15.57
N LEU A 43 2.14 13.60 15.75
CA LEU A 43 1.73 14.81 15.04
C LEU A 43 2.01 14.69 13.53
N VAL A 44 3.13 14.10 13.12
CA VAL A 44 3.44 13.89 11.70
C VAL A 44 2.47 12.88 11.08
N THR A 45 2.20 11.76 11.75
CA THR A 45 1.25 10.75 11.25
C THR A 45 -0.17 11.29 11.16
N ARG A 46 -0.62 12.10 12.14
CA ARG A 46 -1.93 12.77 12.09
C ARG A 46 -2.07 13.72 10.89
N ASN A 47 -0.99 14.41 10.53
CA ASN A 47 -1.00 15.42 9.47
C ASN A 47 -0.61 14.87 8.09
N ILE A 48 -0.36 13.56 7.94
CA ILE A 48 0.04 12.97 6.64
C ILE A 48 -1.02 13.18 5.55
N ASN A 49 -2.30 13.19 5.93
CA ASN A 49 -3.41 13.45 5.02
C ASN A 49 -3.44 14.92 4.59
N THR A 50 -3.11 15.85 5.49
CA THR A 50 -2.98 17.28 5.20
C THR A 50 -1.81 17.53 4.25
N ILE A 51 -0.63 16.96 4.55
CA ILE A 51 0.54 16.99 3.65
C ILE A 51 0.15 16.43 2.29
N ARG A 52 -0.66 15.36 2.26
CA ARG A 52 -1.13 14.79 1.00
C ARG A 52 -1.99 15.74 0.19
N SER A 53 -2.92 16.43 0.83
CA SER A 53 -3.77 17.43 0.19
C SER A 53 -2.94 18.59 -0.38
N ILE A 54 -2.00 19.11 0.42
CA ILE A 54 -1.11 20.20 -0.01
C ILE A 54 -0.30 19.78 -1.24
N ALA A 55 0.30 18.58 -1.22
CA ALA A 55 1.11 18.10 -2.33
C ALA A 55 0.30 17.85 -3.62
N ARG A 56 -0.99 17.47 -3.53
CA ARG A 56 -1.87 17.43 -4.71
C ARG A 56 -2.11 18.81 -5.30
N GLY A 57 -2.32 19.82 -4.45
CA GLY A 57 -2.44 21.22 -4.88
C GLY A 57 -1.20 21.76 -5.62
N HIS A 58 -0.06 21.09 -5.51
CA HIS A 58 1.20 21.42 -6.21
C HIS A 58 1.48 20.51 -7.41
N GLY A 59 0.50 19.72 -7.86
CA GLY A 59 0.64 18.81 -9.00
C GLY A 59 1.38 17.50 -8.68
N ASP A 60 1.32 17.04 -7.42
CA ASP A 60 1.95 15.81 -6.94
C ASP A 60 3.45 15.69 -7.32
N PRO A 61 4.33 16.46 -6.66
CA PRO A 61 5.76 16.54 -7.01
C PRO A 61 6.52 15.21 -6.84
N VAL A 62 5.91 14.21 -6.20
CA VAL A 62 6.49 12.89 -5.95
C VAL A 62 5.48 11.81 -6.31
N ASP A 63 5.90 10.82 -7.11
CA ASP A 63 5.12 9.61 -7.32
C ASP A 63 5.16 8.74 -6.06
N ARG A 64 4.16 8.97 -5.21
CA ARG A 64 4.07 8.32 -3.91
C ARG A 64 3.77 6.84 -4.04
N TYR A 65 3.08 6.41 -5.09
CA TYR A 65 2.76 5.01 -5.31
C TYR A 65 4.02 4.20 -5.57
N VAL A 66 4.91 4.71 -6.43
CA VAL A 66 6.23 4.11 -6.70
C VAL A 66 7.09 4.08 -5.45
N VAL A 67 7.16 5.20 -4.71
CA VAL A 67 7.96 5.28 -3.47
C VAL A 67 7.44 4.33 -2.39
N MET A 68 6.13 4.27 -2.19
CA MET A 68 5.51 3.34 -1.23
C MET A 68 5.74 1.89 -1.63
N ALA A 69 5.57 1.55 -2.91
CA ALA A 69 5.79 0.19 -3.41
C ALA A 69 7.24 -0.26 -3.18
N ARG A 70 8.22 0.60 -3.50
CA ARG A 70 9.65 0.32 -3.24
C ARG A 70 9.96 0.16 -1.75
N SER A 71 9.39 1.03 -0.91
CA SER A 71 9.61 0.98 0.54
C SER A 71 9.01 -0.29 1.15
N ALA A 72 7.82 -0.69 0.73
CA ALA A 72 7.16 -1.91 1.20
C ALA A 72 7.90 -3.18 0.74
N ALA A 73 8.46 -3.16 -0.47
CA ALA A 73 9.19 -4.30 -1.02
C ALA A 73 10.64 -4.40 -0.53
N GLN A 74 11.19 -3.38 0.13
CA GLN A 74 12.61 -3.29 0.49
C GLN A 74 13.10 -4.48 1.33
N GLY A 75 12.27 -4.97 2.27
CA GLY A 75 12.59 -6.15 3.09
C GLY A 75 12.41 -7.48 2.38
N ALA A 76 11.62 -7.55 1.31
CA ALA A 76 11.30 -8.79 0.60
C ALA A 76 12.50 -9.34 -0.22
N PHE A 77 13.49 -8.49 -0.49
CA PHE A 77 14.68 -8.87 -1.27
C PHE A 77 15.90 -9.17 -0.41
N VAL A 78 15.81 -8.99 0.91
CA VAL A 78 16.88 -9.29 1.86
C VAL A 78 16.75 -10.75 2.28
N SER A 79 17.66 -11.63 1.83
CA SER A 79 17.69 -13.01 2.29
C SER A 79 18.46 -13.11 3.60
N GLU A 80 17.82 -13.53 4.69
CA GLU A 80 18.46 -13.64 6.01
C GLU A 80 19.50 -14.78 6.10
N THR A 81 19.49 -15.78 5.21
CA THR A 81 20.21 -17.05 5.42
C THR A 81 20.90 -17.67 4.19
N SER A 82 21.26 -16.92 3.17
CA SER A 82 21.67 -17.56 1.90
C SER A 82 22.93 -16.94 1.30
N GLY A 83 23.93 -17.79 1.05
CA GLY A 83 25.16 -17.42 0.35
C GLY A 83 24.93 -16.84 -1.06
N LEU A 84 25.97 -16.80 -1.90
CA LEU A 84 25.95 -16.11 -3.21
C LEU A 84 24.67 -16.33 -4.04
N LEU A 85 24.10 -17.54 -4.04
CA LEU A 85 22.85 -17.87 -4.73
C LEU A 85 21.61 -17.12 -4.21
N GLY A 86 21.51 -16.88 -2.91
CA GLY A 86 20.42 -16.11 -2.30
C GLY A 86 20.49 -14.63 -2.66
N THR A 87 21.70 -14.09 -2.74
CA THR A 87 21.93 -12.71 -3.18
C THR A 87 21.52 -12.52 -4.64
N VAL A 88 21.89 -13.45 -5.53
CA VAL A 88 21.49 -13.42 -6.95
C VAL A 88 19.96 -13.51 -7.10
N LYS A 89 19.30 -14.40 -6.33
CA LYS A 89 17.84 -14.52 -6.34
C LYS A 89 17.16 -13.24 -5.85
N GLY A 90 17.69 -12.58 -4.82
CA GLY A 90 17.20 -11.30 -4.32
C GLY A 90 17.31 -10.19 -5.37
N ILE A 91 18.44 -10.12 -6.09
CA ILE A 91 18.65 -9.17 -7.19
C ILE A 91 17.65 -9.42 -8.33
N PHE A 92 17.46 -10.68 -8.73
CA PHE A 92 16.49 -11.02 -9.77
C PHE A 92 15.06 -10.67 -9.37
N GLY A 93 14.68 -10.94 -8.11
CA GLY A 93 13.39 -10.55 -7.56
C GLY A 93 13.17 -9.04 -7.59
N ARG A 94 14.21 -8.25 -7.25
CA ARG A 94 14.17 -6.79 -7.32
C ARG A 94 14.03 -6.27 -8.74
N LEU A 95 14.76 -6.85 -9.70
CA LEU A 95 14.67 -6.48 -11.12
C LEU A 95 13.26 -6.77 -11.67
N HIS A 96 12.73 -7.96 -11.40
CA HIS A 96 11.36 -8.31 -11.80
C HIS A 96 10.32 -7.35 -11.20
N PHE A 97 10.48 -6.98 -9.93
CA PHE A 97 9.61 -6.01 -9.26
C PHE A 97 9.66 -4.62 -9.93
N GLU A 98 10.84 -4.10 -10.25
CA GLU A 98 10.97 -2.80 -10.92
C GLU A 98 10.38 -2.83 -12.34
N VAL A 99 10.58 -3.91 -13.10
CA VAL A 99 9.96 -4.07 -14.43
C VAL A 99 8.44 -4.08 -14.32
N LYS A 100 7.89 -4.80 -13.34
CA LYS A 100 6.44 -4.81 -13.09
C LYS A 100 5.92 -3.43 -12.71
N LEU A 101 6.62 -2.72 -11.82
CA LEU A 101 6.23 -1.38 -11.39
C LEU A 101 6.25 -0.37 -12.55
N TRP A 102 7.24 -0.49 -13.45
CA TRP A 102 7.29 0.29 -14.68
C TRP A 102 6.12 -0.03 -15.61
N TRP A 103 5.79 -1.31 -15.81
CA TRP A 103 4.66 -1.73 -16.64
C TRP A 103 3.32 -1.18 -16.13
N ASP A 104 3.10 -1.21 -14.82
CA ASP A 104 1.92 -0.61 -14.20
C ASP A 104 1.85 0.91 -14.45
N GLY A 105 3.00 1.60 -14.43
CA GLY A 105 3.11 3.01 -14.82
C GLY A 105 2.72 3.26 -16.28
N VAL A 106 3.20 2.42 -17.21
CA VAL A 106 2.84 2.47 -18.63
C VAL A 106 1.34 2.23 -18.84
N ARG A 107 0.77 1.26 -18.11
CA ARG A 107 -0.68 0.99 -18.14
C ARG A 107 -1.50 2.20 -17.69
N LEU A 108 -1.09 2.85 -16.59
CA LEU A 108 -1.75 4.06 -16.10
C LEU A 108 -1.61 5.22 -17.09
N TRP A 109 -0.46 5.37 -17.72
CA TRP A 109 -0.27 6.34 -18.80
C TRP A 109 -1.23 6.09 -19.96
N PHE A 110 -1.40 4.84 -20.39
CA PHE A 110 -2.35 4.48 -21.44
C PHE A 110 -3.81 4.79 -21.05
N ILE A 111 -4.20 4.49 -19.80
CA ILE A 111 -5.53 4.84 -19.27
C ILE A 111 -5.74 6.36 -19.28
N ARG A 112 -4.74 7.14 -18.84
CA ARG A 112 -4.81 8.61 -18.90
C ARG A 112 -4.95 9.11 -20.33
N LEU A 113 -4.19 8.52 -21.26
CA LEU A 113 -4.25 8.86 -22.67
C LEU A 113 -5.65 8.56 -23.25
N SER A 114 -6.21 7.38 -22.98
CA SER A 114 -7.55 7.01 -23.45
C SER A 114 -8.65 7.89 -22.86
N LEU A 115 -8.55 8.24 -21.57
CA LEU A 115 -9.51 9.16 -20.96
C LEU A 115 -9.42 10.54 -21.59
N ARG A 116 -8.20 11.05 -21.83
CA ARG A 116 -7.99 12.35 -22.47
C ARG A 116 -8.58 12.38 -23.90
N THR A 117 -8.40 11.33 -24.68
CA THR A 117 -9.00 11.26 -26.02
C THR A 117 -10.52 11.19 -25.96
N MET A 118 -11.09 10.42 -25.03
CA MET A 118 -12.55 10.35 -24.83
C MET A 118 -13.17 11.69 -24.40
N THR A 119 -12.48 12.46 -23.55
CA THR A 119 -12.90 13.81 -23.16
C THR A 119 -12.85 14.78 -24.35
N VAL A 120 -11.81 14.73 -25.19
CA VAL A 120 -11.72 15.58 -26.40
C VAL A 120 -12.82 15.25 -27.40
N VAL A 121 -13.21 13.99 -27.52
CA VAL A 121 -14.33 13.54 -28.38
C VAL A 121 -15.70 13.89 -27.78
N GLY A 122 -15.76 14.36 -26.52
CA GLY A 122 -17.00 14.79 -25.86
C GLY A 122 -17.88 13.64 -25.35
N LEU A 123 -17.35 12.42 -25.29
CA LEU A 123 -18.06 11.22 -24.83
C LEU A 123 -18.15 11.13 -23.30
N VAL A 124 -17.26 11.82 -22.59
CA VAL A 124 -17.16 11.80 -21.13
C VAL A 124 -16.97 13.23 -20.63
N PRO A 125 -17.67 13.67 -19.57
CA PRO A 125 -17.46 14.97 -18.96
C PRO A 125 -15.99 15.16 -18.53
N ASP A 126 -15.54 16.41 -18.43
CA ASP A 126 -14.14 16.71 -18.11
C ASP A 126 -13.76 16.18 -16.72
N MET A 127 -12.99 15.08 -16.71
CA MET A 127 -12.52 14.41 -15.50
C MET A 127 -11.27 15.07 -14.90
N SER A 128 -10.83 16.22 -15.43
CA SER A 128 -9.74 17.04 -14.89
C SER A 128 -9.93 17.38 -13.39
N VAL A 129 -11.18 17.41 -12.93
CA VAL A 129 -11.56 17.64 -11.52
C VAL A 129 -11.31 16.42 -10.62
N VAL A 130 -11.33 15.20 -11.16
CA VAL A 130 -11.19 13.94 -10.40
C VAL A 130 -9.76 13.38 -10.46
N MET A 131 -9.00 13.73 -11.51
CA MET A 131 -7.65 13.21 -11.77
C MET A 131 -6.51 14.06 -11.23
N ASN A 132 -6.79 15.23 -10.63
CA ASN A 132 -5.84 16.11 -9.95
C ASN A 132 -5.87 15.92 -8.42
#